data_AF-A0A8D8CMV9-F1
#
_entry.id   AF-A0A8D8CMV9-F1
#
_cell.length_a   1.000
_cell.length_b   1.000
_cell.length_c   1.000
_cell.angle_alpha   90.00
_cell.angle_beta   90.00
_cell.angle_gamma   90.00
#
_symmetry.space_group_name_H-M   'P 1'
#
loop_
_entity.id
_entity.type
_entity.pdbx_description
1 polymer ?
#
loop_
_entity_poly.entity_id
_entity_poly.type
_entity_poly.pdbx_seq_one_letter_code
_entity_poly.pdbx_strand_id
1 'polypeptide(L)'
;MEVLYTQTLRLMRDRLDDHIHVDEYIPGTKLTVSYWRELTNKDPKSELGYRLMIQTDQNDSAKQLAILHIPSIGNKEVDIADRAVRSDLLSMERLLVHTVYVRSLSRLADLKSELQLFLPDVDYSILGTPAMLMVPILNPCLRAEQIYITVDTHTGMLRCHVPKHLDCPIMAEMQHALNNDRSRLQHLFSELRYWITQRRCEKT
;
A
#
# COMPACT_ATOMS: atom_id res chain seq x y z
N MET A 1 -9.84 -24.04 -9.78
CA MET A 1 -10.29 -22.76 -9.18
C MET A 1 -10.57 -22.89 -7.68
N GLU A 2 -11.21 -23.98 -7.30
CA GLU A 2 -11.63 -24.44 -5.97
C GLU A 2 -10.52 -24.34 -4.91
N VAL A 3 -9.28 -24.67 -5.29
CA VAL A 3 -8.11 -24.58 -4.41
C VAL A 3 -7.87 -23.13 -3.97
N LEU A 4 -7.95 -22.17 -4.89
CA LEU A 4 -7.74 -20.74 -4.59
C LEU A 4 -8.87 -20.21 -3.72
N TYR A 5 -10.13 -20.58 -4.01
CA TYR A 5 -11.27 -20.24 -3.18
C TYR A 5 -11.09 -20.77 -1.73
N THR A 6 -10.69 -22.03 -1.58
CA THR A 6 -10.42 -22.63 -0.26
C THR A 6 -9.26 -21.94 0.47
N GLN A 7 -8.20 -21.56 -0.26
CA GLN A 7 -7.11 -20.75 0.31
C GLN A 7 -7.61 -19.38 0.79
N THR A 8 -8.46 -18.70 0.03
CA THR A 8 -9.05 -17.41 0.42
C THR A 8 -9.87 -17.53 1.70
N LEU A 9 -10.74 -18.55 1.82
CA LEU A 9 -11.54 -18.76 3.02
C LEU A 9 -10.68 -19.00 4.27
N ARG A 10 -9.58 -19.76 4.13
CA ARG A 10 -8.62 -19.96 5.22
C ARG A 10 -7.91 -18.66 5.60
N LEU A 11 -7.50 -17.87 4.61
CA LEU A 11 -6.85 -16.58 4.87
C LEU A 11 -7.78 -15.60 5.59
N MET A 12 -9.05 -15.53 5.20
CA MET A 12 -10.07 -14.76 5.92
C MET A 12 -10.16 -15.21 7.38
N ARG A 13 -10.43 -16.49 7.62
CA ARG A 13 -10.63 -17.01 8.98
C ARG A 13 -9.40 -16.87 9.88
N ASP A 14 -8.21 -17.14 9.34
CA ASP A 14 -7.04 -17.38 10.19
C ASP A 14 -6.13 -16.14 10.32
N ARG A 15 -6.17 -15.17 9.40
CA ARG A 15 -5.13 -14.12 9.29
C ARG A 15 -5.58 -12.74 8.86
N LEU A 16 -6.55 -12.63 7.94
CA LEU A 16 -6.90 -11.37 7.29
C LEU A 16 -8.30 -10.87 7.66
N ASP A 17 -9.13 -11.73 8.26
CA ASP A 17 -10.47 -11.42 8.76
C ASP A 17 -11.28 -10.62 7.74
N ASP A 18 -11.85 -9.48 8.14
CA ASP A 18 -12.68 -8.61 7.30
C ASP A 18 -11.90 -7.75 6.29
N HIS A 19 -10.56 -7.75 6.32
CA HIS A 19 -9.72 -6.95 5.42
C HIS A 19 -9.69 -7.48 3.99
N ILE A 20 -10.08 -8.74 3.78
CA ILE A 20 -10.38 -9.31 2.46
C ILE A 20 -11.75 -9.96 2.44
N HIS A 21 -12.40 -10.00 1.28
CA HIS A 21 -13.72 -10.61 1.15
C HIS A 21 -13.88 -11.28 -0.22
N VAL A 22 -14.59 -12.41 -0.27
CA VAL A 22 -14.95 -13.04 -1.54
C VAL A 22 -16.21 -12.37 -2.08
N ASP A 23 -16.07 -11.54 -3.10
CA ASP A 23 -17.20 -10.85 -3.72
C ASP A 23 -18.00 -11.79 -4.63
N GLU A 24 -17.31 -12.68 -5.34
CA GLU A 24 -17.94 -13.59 -6.31
C GLU A 24 -17.11 -14.88 -6.44
N TYR A 25 -17.80 -16.02 -6.49
CA TYR A 25 -17.20 -17.30 -6.80
C TYR A 25 -18.12 -18.12 -7.71
N ILE A 26 -17.61 -18.45 -8.90
CA ILE A 26 -18.22 -19.36 -9.88
C ILE A 26 -17.29 -20.57 -9.99
N PRO A 27 -17.70 -21.76 -9.52
CA PRO A 27 -16.89 -22.98 -9.57
C PRO A 27 -16.32 -23.24 -10.96
N GLY A 28 -15.05 -23.63 -11.03
CA GLY A 28 -14.33 -23.83 -12.30
C GLY A 28 -14.04 -22.58 -13.13
N THR A 29 -14.68 -21.44 -12.89
CA THR A 29 -14.67 -20.30 -13.84
C THR A 29 -14.04 -19.03 -13.28
N LYS A 30 -14.50 -18.54 -12.12
CA LYS A 30 -14.19 -17.19 -11.66
C LYS A 30 -14.11 -17.11 -10.13
N LEU A 31 -13.15 -16.34 -9.63
CA LEU A 31 -13.02 -15.94 -8.24
C LEU A 31 -12.68 -14.45 -8.18
N THR A 32 -13.47 -13.66 -7.46
CA THR A 32 -13.23 -12.23 -7.22
C THR A 32 -13.10 -11.98 -5.73
N VAL A 33 -12.00 -11.33 -5.34
CA VAL A 33 -11.67 -11.06 -3.95
C VAL A 33 -11.38 -9.57 -3.78
N SER A 34 -12.12 -8.90 -2.90
CA SER A 34 -11.85 -7.51 -2.51
C SER A 34 -10.80 -7.45 -1.39
N TYR A 35 -10.00 -6.39 -1.40
CA TYR A 35 -8.99 -6.06 -0.40
C TYR A 35 -8.96 -4.56 -0.14
N TRP A 36 -8.27 -4.07 0.90
CA TRP A 36 -8.18 -2.64 1.23
C TRP A 36 -9.55 -1.95 1.26
N ARG A 37 -10.52 -2.62 1.88
CA ARG A 37 -11.92 -2.20 1.87
C ARG A 37 -12.12 -0.87 2.59
N GLU A 38 -11.36 -0.57 3.64
CA GLU A 38 -11.45 0.73 4.31
C GLU A 38 -10.95 1.89 3.44
N LEU A 39 -9.93 1.65 2.59
CA LEU A 39 -9.41 2.67 1.68
C LEU A 39 -10.39 3.00 0.56
N THR A 40 -11.18 2.03 0.10
CA THR A 40 -12.15 2.21 -1.00
C THR A 40 -13.09 3.40 -0.75
N ASN A 41 -13.49 3.63 0.49
CA ASN A 41 -14.38 4.74 0.86
C ASN A 41 -13.70 6.12 0.87
N LYS A 42 -12.36 6.17 0.77
CA LYS A 42 -11.56 7.40 0.89
C LYS A 42 -10.80 7.77 -0.38
N ASP A 43 -10.71 6.85 -1.34
CA ASP A 43 -9.92 7.03 -2.55
C ASP A 43 -10.83 7.17 -3.77
N PRO A 44 -10.96 8.40 -4.33
CA PRO A 44 -11.80 8.65 -5.50
C PRO A 44 -11.40 7.81 -6.72
N LYS A 45 -10.13 7.37 -6.82
CA LYS A 45 -9.65 6.51 -7.92
C LYS A 45 -10.17 5.08 -7.82
N SER A 46 -10.86 4.73 -6.74
CA SER A 46 -11.31 3.38 -6.43
C SER A 46 -12.83 3.27 -6.26
N GLU A 47 -13.62 3.94 -7.12
CA GLU A 47 -15.09 3.85 -7.10
C GLU A 47 -15.62 2.40 -7.13
N LEU A 48 -14.93 1.51 -7.85
CA LEU A 48 -15.26 0.08 -7.93
C LEU A 48 -14.61 -0.76 -6.80
N GLY A 49 -13.83 -0.13 -5.92
CA GLY A 49 -13.01 -0.76 -4.91
C GLY A 49 -11.77 -1.46 -5.45
N TYR A 50 -10.97 -1.98 -4.52
CA TYR A 50 -9.77 -2.74 -4.83
C TYR A 50 -10.10 -4.23 -4.89
N ARG A 51 -9.99 -4.84 -6.08
CA ARG A 51 -10.32 -6.25 -6.32
C ARG A 51 -9.24 -6.99 -7.09
N LEU A 52 -9.09 -8.26 -6.76
CA LEU A 52 -8.29 -9.26 -7.46
C LEU A 52 -9.26 -10.28 -8.07
N MET A 53 -9.22 -10.42 -9.39
CA MET A 53 -10.05 -11.34 -10.14
C MET A 53 -9.17 -12.42 -10.76
N ILE A 54 -9.58 -13.67 -10.59
CA ILE A 54 -8.92 -14.84 -11.16
C ILE A 54 -9.99 -15.56 -11.99
N GLN A 55 -9.72 -15.76 -13.27
CA GLN A 55 -10.67 -16.40 -14.18
C GLN A 55 -10.00 -17.33 -15.16
N THR A 56 -10.71 -18.35 -15.62
CA THR A 56 -10.28 -19.18 -16.77
C THR A 56 -10.42 -18.39 -18.06
N ASP A 57 -9.52 -18.58 -19.02
CA ASP A 57 -9.73 -18.05 -20.37
C ASP A 57 -10.95 -18.75 -20.98
N GLN A 58 -11.97 -17.98 -21.37
CA GLN A 58 -13.21 -18.50 -21.94
C GLN A 58 -13.01 -19.12 -23.33
N ASN A 59 -11.92 -18.75 -24.02
CA ASN A 59 -11.61 -19.25 -25.36
C ASN A 59 -10.71 -20.49 -25.35
N ASP A 60 -10.03 -20.79 -24.25
CA ASP A 60 -9.11 -21.93 -24.17
C ASP A 60 -8.92 -22.41 -22.73
N SER A 61 -9.57 -23.52 -22.37
CA SER A 61 -9.45 -24.14 -21.05
C SER A 61 -8.08 -24.75 -20.75
N ALA A 62 -7.19 -24.87 -21.74
CA ALA A 62 -5.81 -25.32 -21.56
C ALA A 62 -4.85 -24.17 -21.19
N LYS A 63 -5.27 -22.91 -21.32
CA LYS A 63 -4.45 -21.76 -20.91
C LYS A 63 -4.44 -21.56 -19.40
N GLN A 64 -3.36 -20.93 -18.94
CA GLN A 64 -3.20 -20.52 -17.55
C GLN A 64 -4.30 -19.54 -17.11
N LEU A 65 -4.60 -19.55 -15.81
CA LEU A 65 -5.58 -18.65 -15.20
C LEU A 65 -5.21 -17.18 -15.45
N ALA A 66 -6.16 -16.39 -15.94
CA ALA A 66 -6.01 -14.95 -16.09
C ALA A 66 -6.17 -14.28 -14.71
N ILE A 67 -5.22 -13.40 -14.39
CA ILE A 67 -5.22 -12.60 -13.16
C ILE A 67 -5.40 -11.14 -13.57
N LEU A 68 -6.43 -10.51 -13.00
CA LEU A 68 -6.82 -9.13 -13.30
C LEU A 68 -7.00 -8.36 -12.01
N HIS A 69 -6.69 -7.07 -12.04
CA HIS A 69 -6.86 -6.19 -10.89
C HIS A 69 -7.80 -5.04 -11.20
N ILE A 70 -8.56 -4.63 -10.20
CA ILE A 70 -9.39 -3.43 -10.24
C ILE A 70 -8.95 -2.52 -9.09
N PRO A 71 -8.63 -1.24 -9.34
CA PRO A 71 -8.27 -0.65 -10.65
C PRO A 71 -7.12 -1.42 -11.33
N SER A 72 -6.89 -1.35 -12.65
CA SER A 72 -5.78 -2.12 -13.25
C SER A 72 -4.41 -1.73 -12.67
N ILE A 73 -3.49 -2.70 -12.58
CA ILE A 73 -2.07 -2.46 -12.22
C ILE A 73 -1.19 -2.37 -13.50
N GLY A 74 -1.81 -2.50 -14.68
CA GLY A 74 -1.15 -2.46 -15.98
C GLY A 74 -0.22 -3.65 -16.18
N ASN A 75 0.91 -3.44 -16.85
CA ASN A 75 1.81 -4.52 -17.27
C ASN A 75 2.43 -5.34 -16.13
N LYS A 76 2.30 -4.90 -14.86
CA LYS A 76 2.82 -5.61 -13.68
C LYS A 76 1.95 -6.79 -13.25
N GLU A 77 0.75 -6.96 -13.84
CA GLU A 77 -0.16 -8.06 -13.51
C GLU A 77 0.48 -9.43 -13.82
N VAL A 78 1.22 -9.53 -14.92
CA VAL A 78 1.98 -10.74 -15.31
C VAL A 78 3.10 -11.02 -14.29
N ASP A 79 3.87 -10.01 -13.91
CA ASP A 79 4.94 -10.17 -12.91
C ASP A 79 4.41 -10.64 -11.54
N ILE A 80 3.22 -10.16 -11.15
CA ILE A 80 2.55 -10.57 -9.91
C ILE A 80 2.12 -12.03 -10.01
N ALA A 81 1.52 -12.42 -11.13
CA ALA A 81 1.11 -13.80 -11.41
C ALA A 81 2.29 -14.77 -11.30
N ASP A 82 3.38 -14.48 -12.03
CA ASP A 82 4.57 -15.34 -12.09
C ASP A 82 5.21 -15.52 -10.71
N ARG A 83 5.31 -14.45 -9.91
CA ARG A 83 5.88 -14.51 -8.55
C ARG A 83 4.99 -15.26 -7.56
N ALA A 84 3.70 -15.39 -7.85
CA ALA A 84 2.74 -16.07 -7.00
C ALA A 84 2.63 -17.58 -7.26
N VAL A 85 3.23 -18.08 -8.34
CA VAL A 85 3.37 -19.51 -8.60
C VAL A 85 4.46 -20.10 -7.70
N ARG A 86 4.14 -21.19 -7.00
CA ARG A 86 5.09 -21.99 -6.22
C ARG A 86 4.85 -23.46 -6.50
N SER A 87 5.89 -24.18 -6.95
CA SER A 87 5.80 -25.61 -7.26
C SER A 87 4.64 -25.91 -8.21
N ASP A 88 4.54 -25.12 -9.29
CA ASP A 88 3.49 -25.20 -10.32
C ASP A 88 2.06 -24.91 -9.83
N LEU A 89 1.90 -24.50 -8.57
CA LEU A 89 0.61 -24.14 -7.98
C LEU A 89 0.54 -22.65 -7.66
N LEU A 90 -0.53 -22.01 -8.13
CA LEU A 90 -0.82 -20.62 -7.80
C LEU A 90 -1.24 -20.50 -6.32
N SER A 91 -0.68 -19.50 -5.63
CA SER A 91 -0.97 -19.24 -4.22
C SER A 91 -1.71 -17.92 -4.05
N MET A 92 -2.91 -17.98 -3.46
CA MET A 92 -3.71 -16.79 -3.15
C MET A 92 -2.99 -15.83 -2.20
N GLU A 93 -2.31 -16.37 -1.18
CA GLU A 93 -1.54 -15.56 -0.25
C GLU A 93 -0.44 -14.77 -0.98
N ARG A 94 0.32 -15.43 -1.85
CA ARG A 94 1.40 -14.77 -2.60
C ARG A 94 0.84 -13.74 -3.58
N LEU A 95 -0.27 -14.04 -4.24
CA LEU A 95 -0.96 -13.06 -5.10
C LEU A 95 -1.31 -11.80 -4.32
N LEU A 96 -1.93 -11.95 -3.14
CA LEU A 96 -2.28 -10.80 -2.29
C LEU A 96 -1.04 -10.04 -1.81
N VAL A 97 0.00 -10.74 -1.32
CA VAL A 97 1.24 -10.11 -0.86
C VAL A 97 1.91 -9.30 -1.97
N HIS A 98 2.05 -9.86 -3.17
CA HIS A 98 2.67 -9.16 -4.29
C HIS A 98 1.79 -8.03 -4.82
N THR A 99 0.47 -8.21 -4.85
CA THR A 99 -0.50 -7.16 -5.19
C THR A 99 -0.38 -5.97 -4.24
N VAL A 100 -0.48 -6.22 -2.93
CA VAL A 100 -0.38 -5.19 -1.88
C VAL A 100 0.96 -4.46 -1.97
N TYR A 101 2.06 -5.18 -2.22
CA TYR A 101 3.37 -4.56 -2.39
C TYR A 101 3.43 -3.60 -3.59
N VAL A 102 3.01 -4.05 -4.78
CA VAL A 102 3.03 -3.21 -5.99
C VAL A 102 2.12 -1.99 -5.85
N ARG A 103 0.94 -2.16 -5.23
CA ARG A 103 0.03 -1.06 -4.93
C ARG A 103 0.63 -0.07 -3.93
N SER A 104 1.31 -0.57 -2.90
CA SER A 104 1.98 0.27 -1.91
C SER A 104 3.06 1.13 -2.57
N LEU A 105 3.88 0.56 -3.46
CA LEU A 105 4.85 1.32 -4.24
C LEU A 105 4.20 2.44 -5.06
N SER A 106 3.09 2.13 -5.76
CA SER A 106 2.37 3.14 -6.55
C SER A 106 1.83 4.25 -5.66
N ARG A 107 1.21 3.91 -4.53
CA ARG A 107 0.62 4.89 -3.60
C ARG A 107 1.68 5.79 -2.96
N LEU A 108 2.85 5.23 -2.63
CA LEU A 108 3.99 5.99 -2.12
C LEU A 108 4.63 6.86 -3.21
N ALA A 109 4.66 6.41 -4.46
CA ALA A 109 5.17 7.20 -5.60
C ALA A 109 4.26 8.38 -5.94
N ASP A 110 2.94 8.19 -5.92
CA ASP A 110 1.95 9.25 -6.05
C ASP A 110 2.14 10.29 -4.94
N LEU A 111 2.26 9.84 -3.68
CA LEU A 111 2.51 10.73 -2.55
C LEU A 111 3.84 11.47 -2.68
N LYS A 112 4.92 10.80 -3.09
CA LYS A 112 6.21 11.45 -3.34
C LYS A 112 6.07 12.60 -4.33
N SER A 113 5.36 12.37 -5.44
CA SER A 113 5.13 13.39 -6.47
C SER A 113 4.35 14.59 -5.92
N GLU A 114 3.35 14.36 -5.06
CA GLU A 114 2.59 15.42 -4.40
C GLU A 114 3.43 16.22 -3.40
N LEU A 115 4.22 15.54 -2.56
CA LEU A 115 5.11 16.20 -1.60
C LEU A 115 6.13 17.10 -2.31
N GLN A 116 6.64 16.64 -3.47
CA GLN A 116 7.60 17.42 -4.28
C GLN A 116 7.05 18.77 -4.77
N LEU A 117 5.73 18.96 -4.81
CA LEU A 117 5.12 20.24 -5.20
C LEU A 117 5.34 21.36 -4.18
N PHE A 118 5.41 21.02 -2.89
CA PHE A 118 5.54 22.00 -1.79
C PHE A 118 6.78 21.79 -0.91
N LEU A 119 7.51 20.70 -1.12
CA LEU A 119 8.84 20.42 -0.56
C LEU A 119 9.81 20.11 -1.72
N PRO A 120 10.16 21.12 -2.54
CA PRO A 120 11.16 20.96 -3.59
C PRO A 120 12.55 20.69 -2.99
N ASP A 121 13.45 20.14 -3.79
CA ASP A 121 14.86 19.93 -3.44
C ASP A 121 15.12 19.00 -2.24
N VAL A 122 14.19 18.09 -1.97
CA VAL A 122 14.32 17.03 -0.96
C VAL A 122 14.66 15.69 -1.63
N ASP A 123 15.62 14.95 -1.07
CA ASP A 123 16.04 13.64 -1.57
C ASP A 123 15.11 12.51 -1.08
N TYR A 124 13.95 12.38 -1.73
CA TYR A 124 12.99 11.31 -1.45
C TYR A 124 13.47 9.95 -1.94
N SER A 125 13.35 8.93 -1.10
CA SER A 125 13.65 7.53 -1.47
C SER A 125 12.53 6.57 -1.07
N ILE A 126 12.20 5.63 -1.96
CA ILE A 126 11.25 4.54 -1.69
C ILE A 126 12.04 3.24 -1.70
N LEU A 127 12.10 2.55 -0.56
CA LEU A 127 12.92 1.35 -0.36
C LEU A 127 12.21 0.32 0.53
N GLY A 128 12.71 -0.91 0.52
CA GLY A 128 12.33 -1.97 1.47
C GLY A 128 11.14 -2.83 1.07
N THR A 129 10.94 -3.89 1.85
CA THR A 129 9.79 -4.81 1.78
C THR A 129 9.34 -5.09 3.23
N PRO A 130 8.23 -4.48 3.72
CA PRO A 130 7.29 -3.62 3.01
C PRO A 130 7.91 -2.29 2.53
N ALA A 131 7.32 -1.73 1.47
CA ALA A 131 7.80 -0.48 0.89
C ALA A 131 7.61 0.71 1.85
N MET A 132 8.61 1.58 1.90
CA MET A 132 8.64 2.76 2.76
C MET A 132 9.20 3.96 1.99
N LEU A 133 8.48 5.09 2.06
CA LEU A 133 8.94 6.40 1.60
C LEU A 133 9.67 7.11 2.74
N MET A 134 10.94 7.44 2.53
CA MET A 134 11.75 8.22 3.45
C MET A 134 11.81 9.67 2.96
N VAL A 135 11.44 10.61 3.82
CA VAL A 135 11.46 12.05 3.52
C VAL A 135 12.37 12.76 4.53
N PRO A 136 13.51 13.30 4.10
CA PRO A 136 14.33 14.20 4.92
C PRO A 136 13.54 15.44 5.37
N ILE A 137 13.55 15.75 6.66
CA ILE A 137 12.87 16.95 7.19
C ILE A 137 13.80 18.18 7.23
N LEU A 138 15.10 17.94 7.49
CA LEU A 138 16.14 18.96 7.61
C LEU A 138 17.22 18.76 6.53
N ASN A 139 17.98 19.81 6.24
CA ASN A 139 19.18 19.74 5.41
C ASN A 139 20.33 20.50 6.09
N PRO A 140 21.48 19.86 6.42
CA PRO A 140 21.77 18.43 6.29
C PRO A 140 20.87 17.56 7.19
N CYS A 141 20.51 16.36 6.72
CA CYS A 141 19.62 15.42 7.42
C CYS A 141 20.40 14.28 8.08
N LEU A 142 20.21 14.07 9.38
CA LEU A 142 20.59 12.83 10.06
C LEU A 142 19.50 11.78 9.83
N ARG A 143 19.85 10.48 9.91
CA ARG A 143 18.87 9.38 9.78
C ARG A 143 17.70 9.49 10.76
N ALA A 144 17.93 10.07 11.93
CA ALA A 144 16.93 10.26 12.98
C ALA A 144 15.85 11.32 12.65
N GLU A 145 16.07 12.11 11.61
CA GLU A 145 15.30 13.31 11.27
C GLU A 145 14.59 13.13 9.92
N GLN A 146 14.44 11.88 9.53
CA GLN A 146 13.63 11.47 8.40
C GLN A 146 12.24 11.08 8.93
N ILE A 147 11.21 11.44 8.18
CA ILE A 147 9.90 10.83 8.36
C ILE A 147 9.79 9.61 7.46
N TYR A 148 9.29 8.52 8.03
CA TYR A 148 9.03 7.27 7.34
C TYR A 148 7.54 7.15 7.11
N ILE A 149 7.15 7.06 5.84
CA ILE A 149 5.77 6.88 5.40
C ILE A 149 5.63 5.49 4.80
N THR A 150 4.66 4.73 5.28
CA THR A 150 4.38 3.34 4.87
C THR A 150 2.91 3.20 4.53
N VAL A 151 2.56 2.11 3.85
CA VAL A 151 1.16 1.73 3.61
C VAL A 151 0.84 0.55 4.51
N ASP A 152 -0.21 0.66 5.31
CA ASP A 152 -0.73 -0.45 6.07
C ASP A 152 -1.22 -1.56 5.12
N THR A 153 -0.69 -2.76 5.29
CA THR A 153 -0.87 -3.86 4.34
C THR A 153 -2.31 -4.36 4.27
N HIS A 154 -3.09 -4.18 5.33
CA HIS A 154 -4.46 -4.68 5.43
C HIS A 154 -5.49 -3.66 4.95
N THR A 155 -5.24 -2.39 5.27
CA THR A 155 -6.21 -1.31 5.05
C THR A 155 -5.88 -0.43 3.86
N GLY A 156 -4.61 -0.41 3.40
CA GLY A 156 -4.14 0.52 2.37
C GLY A 156 -3.92 1.95 2.86
N MET A 157 -4.15 2.22 4.15
CA MET A 157 -3.99 3.54 4.74
C MET A 157 -2.51 3.90 4.91
N LEU A 158 -2.17 5.17 4.72
CA LEU A 158 -0.83 5.69 4.96
C LEU A 158 -0.56 5.80 6.46
N ARG A 159 0.61 5.37 6.89
CA ARG A 159 1.13 5.57 8.24
C ARG A 159 2.42 6.34 8.17
N CYS A 160 2.63 7.28 9.08
CA CYS A 160 3.89 8.01 9.18
C CYS A 160 4.42 8.05 10.62
N HIS A 161 5.74 8.08 10.77
CA HIS A 161 6.42 8.25 12.07
C HIS A 161 7.85 8.78 11.87
N VAL A 162 8.42 9.35 12.93
CA VAL A 162 9.85 9.71 12.99
C VAL A 162 10.57 8.67 13.87
N PRO A 163 11.58 7.93 13.38
CA PRO A 163 12.12 6.74 14.05
C PRO A 163 12.61 6.94 15.49
N LYS A 164 13.24 8.09 15.80
CA LYS A 164 13.76 8.38 17.16
C LYS A 164 12.77 9.15 18.04
N HIS A 165 11.56 9.40 17.54
CA HIS A 165 10.62 10.36 18.09
C HIS A 165 9.19 9.84 17.98
N LEU A 166 8.93 8.68 18.58
CA LEU A 166 7.61 8.05 18.60
C LEU A 166 6.55 8.94 19.27
N ASP A 167 6.96 9.75 20.25
CA ASP A 167 6.08 10.68 20.97
C ASP A 167 5.92 12.05 20.26
N CYS A 168 6.27 12.14 18.97
CA CYS A 168 6.11 13.39 18.24
C CYS A 168 4.61 13.73 18.12
N PRO A 169 4.14 14.85 18.71
CA PRO A 169 2.72 15.16 18.83
C PRO A 169 2.04 15.41 17.47
N ILE A 170 2.84 15.76 16.46
CA ILE A 170 2.38 16.09 15.10
C ILE A 170 2.01 14.82 14.31
N MET A 171 2.47 13.64 14.72
CA MET A 171 2.31 12.41 13.92
C MET A 171 0.85 11.98 13.75
N ALA A 172 0.03 12.11 14.79
CA ALA A 172 -1.38 11.74 14.71
C ALA A 172 -2.14 12.63 13.71
N GLU A 173 -1.94 13.94 13.79
CA GLU A 173 -2.55 14.89 12.85
C GLU A 173 -2.01 14.71 11.43
N MET A 174 -0.71 14.44 11.26
CA MET A 174 -0.16 14.18 9.94
C MET A 174 -0.63 12.86 9.33
N GLN A 175 -0.78 11.79 10.11
CA GLN A 175 -1.43 10.56 9.64
C GLN A 175 -2.88 10.81 9.23
N HIS A 176 -3.61 11.65 9.98
CA HIS A 176 -4.96 12.04 9.61
C HIS A 176 -4.98 12.82 8.29
N ALA A 177 -4.12 13.82 8.12
CA ALA A 177 -4.02 14.61 6.90
C ALA A 177 -3.66 13.76 5.67
N LEU A 178 -2.68 12.85 5.79
CA LEU A 178 -2.26 11.96 4.70
C LEU A 178 -3.41 11.11 4.12
N ASN A 179 -4.37 10.72 4.96
CA ASN A 179 -5.46 9.81 4.60
C ASN A 179 -6.82 10.47 4.37
N ASN A 180 -6.97 11.77 4.65
CA ASN A 180 -8.27 12.44 4.53
C ASN A 180 -8.14 13.79 3.81
N ASP A 181 -7.47 14.77 4.43
CA ASP A 181 -7.30 16.12 3.87
C ASP A 181 -5.81 16.51 3.83
N ARG A 182 -5.26 16.52 2.61
CA ARG A 182 -3.84 16.80 2.37
C ARG A 182 -3.51 18.29 2.32
N SER A 183 -4.51 19.18 2.33
CA SER A 183 -4.29 20.63 2.27
C SER A 183 -3.41 21.16 3.41
N ARG A 184 -3.44 20.48 4.57
CA ARG A 184 -2.66 20.84 5.76
C ARG A 184 -1.24 20.28 5.78
N LEU A 185 -0.87 19.40 4.84
CA LEU A 185 0.44 18.72 4.91
C LEU A 185 1.60 19.71 4.90
N GLN A 186 1.56 20.74 4.07
CA GLN A 186 2.63 21.75 4.02
C GLN A 186 2.85 22.44 5.38
N HIS A 187 1.76 22.76 6.08
CA HIS A 187 1.82 23.34 7.42
C HIS A 187 2.42 22.35 8.43
N LEU A 188 1.92 21.11 8.45
CA LEU A 188 2.38 20.06 9.37
C LEU A 188 3.86 19.71 9.17
N PHE A 189 4.35 19.70 7.93
CA PHE A 189 5.77 19.52 7.64
C PHE A 189 6.62 20.69 8.16
N SER A 190 6.09 21.92 8.14
CA SER A 190 6.77 23.10 8.67
C SER A 190 6.85 23.06 10.19
N GLU A 191 5.75 22.66 10.87
CA GLU A 191 5.74 22.44 12.31
C GLU A 191 6.69 21.31 12.72
N LEU A 192 6.69 20.22 11.97
CA LEU A 192 7.60 19.10 12.21
C LEU A 192 9.06 19.54 12.07
N ARG A 193 9.37 20.36 11.06
CA ARG A 193 10.71 20.92 10.88
C ARG A 193 11.13 21.76 12.08
N TYR A 194 10.26 22.65 12.57
CA TYR A 194 10.51 23.43 13.76
C TYR A 194 10.77 22.54 14.98
N TRP A 195 9.90 21.55 15.20
CA TRP A 195 9.98 20.64 16.34
C TRP A 195 11.26 19.79 16.35
N ILE A 196 11.66 19.25 15.19
CA ILE A 196 12.92 18.49 15.07
C ILE A 196 14.13 19.42 15.27
N THR A 197 14.08 20.65 14.74
CA THR A 197 15.17 21.63 14.89
C THR A 197 15.39 21.99 16.35
N GLN A 198 14.32 22.26 17.10
CA GLN A 198 14.40 22.54 18.54
C GLN A 198 15.11 21.39 19.29
N ARG A 199 14.72 20.15 19.02
CA ARG A 199 15.34 18.97 19.65
C ARG A 199 16.78 18.74 19.24
N ARG A 200 17.18 19.15 18.03
CA ARG A 200 18.58 19.12 17.60
C ARG A 200 19.40 20.12 18.41
N CYS A 201 18.88 21.33 18.58
CA CYS A 201 19.53 22.38 19.39
C CYS A 201 19.64 22.00 20.87
N GLU A 202 18.65 21.33 21.45
CA GLU A 202 18.71 20.86 22.85
C GLU A 202 19.77 19.77 23.10
N LYS A 203 20.22 19.08 22.04
CA LYS A 203 21.21 17.99 22.11
C LYS A 203 22.62 18.40 21.69
N THR A 204 22.80 19.63 21.18
CA THR A 204 24.07 20.18 20.74
C THR A 204 24.60 21.13 21.82
#